data_AF-A0A5M4DDS8-F1
#
_entry.id   AF-A0A5M4DDS8-F1
#
_cell.length_a   1.000
_cell.length_b   1.000
_cell.length_c   1.000
_cell.angle_alpha   90.00
_cell.angle_beta   90.00
_cell.angle_gamma   90.00
#
_symmetry.space_group_name_H-M   'P 1'
#
loop_
_entity.id
_entity.type
_entity.pdbx_description
1 polymer ?
#
loop_
_entity_poly.entity_id
_entity_poly.type
_entity_poly.pdbx_seq_one_letter_code
_entity_poly.pdbx_strand_id
1 'polypeptide(L)'
;MLRCSGLFALMCSSSAPAPGETLIWLPEDTSPPNYFSGANSRVRAYGCVWNGTLGLTHVRLWIGEGPPLVDYEVPWHPFLYVNEVQIRIMFDSAHFDDGDVVEVTFELTDTDNVVHQESMSIPVYNKASLFGRFDLDCQPLFWKEATGQWSTGGDECFGVPVAEDYFAPYGNLNYRKHHRNTMLGWDKVDLLQALSDVNVFYVHTHGSQTHFWTDKNDYHFSYPNPPAISPENAFAVTVPLNYQQTGFTLKPTRIAANGTGLPPFNSTGLPPINVAFLDACNAGTDNSFAEALLYPGGNYYTGYLWFPENQAEVGYAISFQAGQTADCNEAFWGTLADGFTVHEARLRAYDAYSGSNRPANYTDFMHVWGDFYTRLSGVYTGSVYPSPQTTWWRFE
;
A
#
# COMPACT_ATOMS: atom_id res chain seq x y z
N MET A 1 8.74 7.33 -40.16
CA MET A 1 9.24 6.17 -39.38
C MET A 1 8.36 6.06 -38.14
N LEU A 2 7.15 5.50 -38.25
CA LEU A 2 6.81 4.07 -38.10
C LEU A 2 7.20 3.48 -36.74
N ARG A 3 6.23 3.46 -35.82
CA ARG A 3 5.75 2.29 -35.04
C ARG A 3 4.70 2.72 -34.00
N CYS A 4 3.46 2.93 -34.45
CA CYS A 4 2.25 2.96 -33.61
C CYS A 4 1.11 2.33 -34.43
N SER A 5 1.17 1.02 -34.62
CA SER A 5 0.12 0.27 -35.34
C SER A 5 0.16 -1.24 -35.09
N GLY A 6 0.88 -1.71 -34.06
CA GLY A 6 1.16 -3.14 -33.87
C GLY A 6 0.27 -3.88 -32.85
N LEU A 7 -0.26 -3.20 -31.82
CA LEU A 7 -1.03 -3.88 -30.76
C LEU A 7 -2.54 -3.93 -31.00
N PHE A 8 -3.12 -3.01 -31.79
CA PHE A 8 -4.55 -3.01 -32.12
C PHE A 8 -4.95 -4.11 -33.12
N ALA A 9 -3.99 -4.74 -33.81
CA ALA A 9 -4.26 -5.70 -34.89
C ALA A 9 -4.20 -7.17 -34.44
N LEU A 10 -3.74 -7.47 -33.21
CA LEU A 10 -3.47 -8.84 -32.77
C LEU A 10 -4.57 -9.47 -31.89
N MET A 11 -5.62 -8.74 -31.53
CA MET A 11 -6.77 -9.29 -30.79
C MET A 11 -8.11 -9.20 -31.53
N CYS A 12 -8.13 -8.70 -32.77
CA CYS A 12 -9.28 -8.84 -33.68
C CYS A 12 -9.29 -10.19 -34.46
N SER A 13 -8.57 -11.22 -33.99
CA SER A 13 -8.41 -12.49 -34.71
C SER A 13 -9.22 -13.67 -34.16
N SER A 14 -10.10 -13.47 -33.18
CA SER A 14 -11.18 -14.42 -32.89
C SER A 14 -12.49 -13.66 -32.70
N SER A 15 -13.24 -13.54 -33.81
CA SER A 15 -14.59 -12.99 -33.93
C SER A 15 -14.78 -11.55 -33.43
N ALA A 16 -15.21 -10.65 -34.32
CA ALA A 16 -15.93 -9.46 -33.87
C ALA A 16 -17.03 -9.89 -32.88
N PRO A 17 -17.26 -9.14 -31.79
CA PRO A 17 -18.35 -9.42 -30.86
C PRO A 17 -19.65 -9.60 -31.64
N ALA A 18 -20.49 -10.58 -31.26
CA ALA A 18 -21.80 -10.72 -31.89
C ALA A 18 -22.66 -9.46 -31.64
N PRO A 19 -23.67 -9.18 -32.49
CA PRO A 19 -24.57 -8.05 -32.29
C PRO A 19 -25.23 -8.11 -30.89
N GLY A 20 -25.04 -7.07 -30.07
CA GLY A 20 -25.61 -6.98 -28.72
C GLY A 20 -24.72 -7.54 -27.59
N GLU A 21 -23.42 -7.69 -27.79
CA GLU A 21 -22.52 -8.13 -26.71
C GLU A 21 -22.04 -6.96 -25.82
N THR A 22 -22.20 -7.11 -24.51
CA THR A 22 -21.49 -6.31 -23.50
C THR A 22 -20.23 -7.06 -23.11
N LEU A 23 -19.10 -6.36 -22.97
CA LEU A 23 -17.82 -6.98 -22.65
C LEU A 23 -17.04 -6.15 -21.63
N ILE A 24 -16.97 -6.57 -20.36
CA ILE A 24 -16.11 -5.89 -19.39
C ILE A 24 -14.64 -6.28 -19.64
N TRP A 25 -13.78 -5.27 -19.85
CA TRP A 25 -12.34 -5.46 -19.98
C TRP A 25 -11.58 -4.56 -19.00
N LEU A 26 -10.66 -5.16 -18.22
CA LEU A 26 -9.62 -4.47 -17.44
C LEU A 26 -8.28 -4.52 -18.18
N PRO A 27 -7.35 -3.56 -17.97
CA PRO A 27 -6.52 -2.91 -19.01
C PRO A 27 -5.62 -3.84 -19.85
N GLU A 28 -5.45 -3.48 -21.14
CA GLU A 28 -4.47 -3.95 -22.17
C GLU A 28 -4.26 -5.46 -22.35
N ASP A 29 -4.85 -6.28 -21.51
CA ASP A 29 -4.76 -7.73 -21.49
C ASP A 29 -6.15 -8.35 -21.56
N THR A 30 -6.20 -9.63 -21.92
CA THR A 30 -7.45 -10.40 -22.04
C THR A 30 -7.99 -10.90 -20.69
N SER A 31 -7.38 -10.49 -19.57
CA SER A 31 -7.62 -11.08 -18.24
C SER A 31 -7.87 -10.04 -17.15
N PRO A 32 -8.72 -10.37 -16.15
CA PRO A 32 -8.94 -9.53 -14.99
C PRO A 32 -7.71 -9.46 -14.08
N PRO A 33 -7.54 -8.39 -13.28
CA PRO A 33 -6.46 -8.33 -12.27
C PRO A 33 -6.66 -9.43 -11.24
N ASN A 34 -5.56 -9.92 -10.68
CA ASN A 34 -5.62 -11.00 -9.70
C ASN A 34 -6.19 -10.53 -8.35
N TYR A 35 -6.18 -9.22 -8.08
CA TYR A 35 -6.66 -8.60 -6.84
C TYR A 35 -6.89 -7.10 -7.00
N PHE A 36 -7.60 -6.51 -6.05
CA PHE A 36 -7.59 -5.08 -5.74
C PHE A 36 -6.81 -4.82 -4.45
N SER A 37 -6.07 -3.71 -4.38
CA SER A 37 -5.25 -3.39 -3.20
C SER A 37 -5.03 -1.88 -3.07
N GLY A 38 -5.23 -1.38 -1.85
CA GLY A 38 -5.04 0.02 -1.46
C GLY A 38 -5.77 1.04 -2.32
N ALA A 39 -5.21 2.25 -2.36
CA ALA A 39 -5.81 3.46 -2.90
C ALA A 39 -5.71 3.65 -4.44
N ASN A 40 -5.06 2.74 -5.16
CA ASN A 40 -4.82 2.85 -6.62
C ASN A 40 -5.36 1.62 -7.37
N SER A 41 -6.57 1.17 -7.01
CA SER A 41 -7.25 0.12 -7.75
C SER A 41 -7.96 0.70 -8.97
N ARG A 42 -7.94 0.00 -10.10
CA ARG A 42 -8.49 0.53 -11.36
C ARG A 42 -9.45 -0.44 -12.02
N VAL A 43 -10.58 0.10 -12.46
CA VAL A 43 -11.58 -0.54 -13.29
C VAL A 43 -11.66 0.18 -14.64
N ARG A 44 -11.81 -0.59 -15.71
CA ARG A 44 -12.16 -0.15 -17.06
C ARG A 44 -13.35 -1.00 -17.52
N ALA A 45 -14.20 -0.43 -18.33
CA ALA A 45 -15.26 -1.17 -18.98
C ALA A 45 -15.39 -0.67 -20.41
N TYR A 46 -15.72 -1.58 -21.33
CA TYR A 46 -16.03 -1.23 -22.70
C TYR A 46 -17.38 -1.86 -23.05
N GLY A 47 -18.17 -1.17 -23.83
CA GLY A 47 -19.47 -1.65 -24.23
C GLY A 47 -19.76 -1.19 -25.63
N CYS A 48 -20.32 -2.05 -26.47
CA CYS A 48 -20.79 -1.63 -27.78
C CYS A 48 -22.07 -2.35 -28.20
N VAL A 49 -22.90 -1.66 -28.98
CA VAL A 49 -24.11 -2.22 -29.59
C VAL A 49 -23.95 -2.14 -31.10
N TRP A 50 -23.50 -3.23 -31.71
CA TRP A 50 -23.15 -3.26 -33.12
C TRP A 50 -24.29 -3.83 -33.98
N ASN A 51 -25.24 -2.99 -34.39
CA ASN A 51 -26.26 -3.37 -35.37
C ASN A 51 -26.65 -2.27 -36.39
N GLY A 52 -25.88 -1.17 -36.48
CA GLY A 52 -26.12 -0.07 -37.43
C GLY A 52 -27.45 0.70 -37.27
N THR A 53 -28.33 0.23 -36.38
CA THR A 53 -29.69 0.73 -36.12
C THR A 53 -29.97 0.91 -34.63
N LEU A 54 -29.14 0.33 -33.76
CA LEU A 54 -29.26 0.46 -32.31
C LEU A 54 -28.21 1.42 -31.77
N GLY A 55 -28.60 2.21 -30.79
CA GLY A 55 -27.71 3.04 -29.98
C GLY A 55 -27.80 2.65 -28.51
N LEU A 56 -26.86 3.16 -27.72
CA LEU A 56 -26.93 3.12 -26.27
C LEU A 56 -27.91 4.19 -25.76
N THR A 57 -28.68 3.83 -24.75
CA THR A 57 -29.59 4.75 -24.03
C THR A 57 -29.16 4.94 -22.59
N HIS A 58 -28.53 3.93 -21.97
CA HIS A 58 -28.08 3.99 -20.59
C HIS A 58 -26.80 3.19 -20.39
N VAL A 59 -25.89 3.72 -19.57
CA VAL A 59 -24.66 3.05 -19.16
C VAL A 59 -24.53 3.10 -17.65
N ARG A 60 -24.28 1.95 -17.01
CA ARG A 60 -24.08 1.86 -15.56
C ARG A 60 -22.90 0.98 -15.17
N LEU A 61 -22.23 1.34 -14.07
CA LEU A 61 -21.13 0.56 -13.50
C LEU A 61 -21.17 0.58 -11.98
N TRP A 62 -21.08 -0.59 -11.36
CA TRP A 62 -21.04 -0.80 -9.91
C TRP A 62 -19.74 -1.47 -9.48
N ILE A 63 -19.32 -1.18 -8.24
CA ILE A 63 -18.24 -1.88 -7.56
C ILE A 63 -18.76 -2.24 -6.16
N GLY A 64 -18.88 -3.53 -5.88
CA GLY A 64 -19.50 -4.05 -4.65
C GLY A 64 -21.02 -3.77 -4.58
N GLU A 65 -21.57 -3.80 -3.37
CA GLU A 65 -23.02 -3.71 -3.11
C GLU A 65 -23.58 -2.27 -3.08
N GLY A 66 -22.76 -1.27 -3.46
CA GLY A 66 -23.13 0.15 -3.43
C GLY A 66 -24.02 0.59 -4.60
N PRO A 67 -24.49 1.86 -4.61
CA PRO A 67 -25.14 2.45 -5.78
C PRO A 67 -24.18 2.48 -6.99
N PRO A 68 -24.72 2.60 -8.22
CA PRO A 68 -23.89 2.70 -9.41
C PRO A 68 -22.95 3.90 -9.30
N LEU A 69 -21.67 3.66 -9.56
CA LEU A 69 -20.65 4.69 -9.65
C LEU A 69 -20.84 5.51 -10.91
N VAL A 70 -21.07 4.81 -12.04
CA VAL A 70 -21.51 5.43 -13.29
C VAL A 70 -22.99 5.17 -13.41
N ASP A 71 -23.75 6.24 -13.59
CA ASP A 71 -25.14 6.20 -13.98
C ASP A 71 -25.36 7.30 -15.03
N TYR A 72 -25.21 6.94 -16.31
CA TYR A 72 -25.17 7.90 -17.41
C TYR A 72 -26.25 7.60 -18.44
N GLU A 73 -27.25 8.47 -18.52
CA GLU A 73 -28.20 8.50 -19.61
C GLU A 73 -27.52 9.05 -20.86
N VAL A 74 -27.49 8.25 -21.92
CA VAL A 74 -26.92 8.64 -23.20
C VAL A 74 -27.89 9.59 -23.90
N PRO A 75 -27.51 10.85 -24.16
CA PRO A 75 -28.41 11.79 -24.81
C PRO A 75 -28.83 11.28 -26.18
N TRP A 76 -30.13 11.19 -26.41
CA TRP A 76 -30.66 10.82 -27.71
C TRP A 76 -30.31 11.90 -28.75
N HIS A 77 -29.75 11.48 -29.88
CA HIS A 77 -29.46 12.37 -30.99
C HIS A 77 -30.01 11.81 -32.32
N PRO A 78 -30.77 12.60 -33.11
CA PRO A 78 -31.48 12.11 -34.30
C PRO A 78 -30.58 11.65 -35.46
N PHE A 79 -29.29 11.99 -35.43
CA PHE A 79 -28.34 11.70 -36.51
C PHE A 79 -27.05 11.00 -36.05
N LEU A 80 -26.90 10.75 -34.74
CA LEU A 80 -25.69 10.17 -34.16
C LEU A 80 -26.11 9.19 -33.08
N TYR A 81 -25.91 7.89 -33.34
CA TYR A 81 -26.04 6.88 -32.31
C TYR A 81 -24.69 6.76 -31.61
N VAL A 82 -24.65 6.99 -30.30
CA VAL A 82 -23.53 6.52 -29.49
C VAL A 82 -23.72 5.02 -29.38
N ASN A 83 -22.89 4.27 -30.07
CA ASN A 83 -22.96 2.82 -30.16
C ASN A 83 -21.83 2.14 -29.37
N GLU A 84 -20.93 2.91 -28.80
CA GLU A 84 -19.84 2.42 -27.95
C GLU A 84 -19.58 3.35 -26.77
N VAL A 85 -19.11 2.77 -25.67
CA VAL A 85 -18.68 3.51 -24.49
C VAL A 85 -17.44 2.86 -23.90
N GLN A 86 -16.54 3.70 -23.40
CA GLN A 86 -15.41 3.25 -22.58
C GLN A 86 -15.43 4.01 -21.26
N ILE A 87 -15.34 3.28 -20.16
CA ILE A 87 -15.27 3.84 -18.80
C ILE A 87 -13.90 3.52 -18.21
N ARG A 88 -13.36 4.47 -17.45
CA ARG A 88 -12.18 4.28 -16.59
C ARG A 88 -12.47 4.88 -15.23
N ILE A 89 -12.28 4.06 -14.19
CA ILE A 89 -12.51 4.43 -12.79
C ILE A 89 -11.30 4.00 -11.99
N MET A 90 -10.79 4.91 -11.19
CA MET A 90 -9.89 4.57 -10.08
C MET A 90 -10.68 4.58 -8.79
N PHE A 91 -10.35 3.67 -7.88
CA PHE A 91 -11.02 3.59 -6.59
C PHE A 91 -10.10 3.13 -5.46
N ASP A 92 -10.58 3.39 -4.24
CA ASP A 92 -9.94 2.92 -3.02
C ASP A 92 -10.53 1.59 -2.57
N SER A 93 -9.73 0.53 -2.67
CA SER A 93 -10.14 -0.80 -2.21
C SER A 93 -10.02 -0.97 -0.70
N ALA A 94 -9.39 -0.03 0.02
CA ALA A 94 -9.37 -0.01 1.49
C ALA A 94 -10.75 0.36 2.08
N HIS A 95 -11.80 0.45 1.27
CA HIS A 95 -13.18 0.47 1.76
C HIS A 95 -13.75 -0.94 2.01
N PHE A 96 -13.09 -1.97 1.49
CA PHE A 96 -13.47 -3.38 1.63
C PHE A 96 -12.48 -4.12 2.53
N ASP A 97 -12.95 -5.17 3.20
CA ASP A 97 -12.11 -5.94 4.11
C ASP A 97 -11.11 -6.82 3.34
N ASP A 98 -9.98 -7.14 3.95
CA ASP A 98 -9.02 -8.10 3.39
C ASP A 98 -9.68 -9.47 3.17
N GLY A 99 -9.56 -10.00 1.95
CA GLY A 99 -10.14 -11.28 1.56
C GLY A 99 -11.59 -11.19 1.06
N ASP A 100 -12.22 -10.01 1.11
CA ASP A 100 -13.50 -9.78 0.44
C ASP A 100 -13.38 -10.04 -1.05
N VAL A 101 -14.46 -10.49 -1.66
CA VAL A 101 -14.57 -10.63 -3.11
C VAL A 101 -15.49 -9.53 -3.62
N VAL A 102 -14.90 -8.54 -4.29
CA VAL A 102 -15.63 -7.40 -4.83
C VAL A 102 -16.10 -7.73 -6.24
N GLU A 103 -17.41 -7.65 -6.44
CA GLU A 103 -18.02 -7.76 -7.76
C GLU A 103 -17.99 -6.41 -8.48
N VAL A 104 -17.54 -6.40 -9.72
CA VAL A 104 -17.63 -5.26 -10.64
C VAL A 104 -18.66 -5.62 -11.70
N THR A 105 -19.74 -4.85 -11.75
CA THR A 105 -20.84 -5.05 -12.69
C THR A 105 -20.88 -3.89 -13.67
N PHE A 106 -21.10 -4.20 -14.94
CA PHE A 106 -21.27 -3.21 -15.99
C PHE A 106 -22.53 -3.53 -16.79
N GLU A 107 -23.35 -2.51 -17.01
CA GLU A 107 -24.64 -2.64 -17.68
C GLU A 107 -24.76 -1.58 -18.77
N LEU A 108 -25.32 -2.01 -19.89
CA LEU A 108 -25.72 -1.18 -21.02
C LEU A 108 -27.20 -1.40 -21.29
N THR A 109 -27.92 -0.33 -21.57
CA THR A 109 -29.27 -0.41 -22.15
C THR A 109 -29.22 0.15 -23.57
N ASP A 110 -29.84 -0.54 -24.52
CA ASP A 110 -29.94 -0.10 -25.91
C ASP A 110 -31.25 0.65 -26.22
N THR A 111 -31.40 1.11 -27.46
CA THR A 111 -32.59 1.84 -27.95
C THR A 111 -33.86 0.98 -27.99
N ASP A 112 -33.75 -0.34 -27.92
CA ASP A 112 -34.89 -1.26 -27.83
C ASP A 112 -35.25 -1.56 -26.36
N ASN A 113 -34.57 -0.92 -25.40
CA ASN A 113 -34.63 -1.17 -23.96
C ASN A 113 -34.18 -2.59 -23.56
N VAL A 114 -33.33 -3.22 -24.37
CA VAL A 114 -32.67 -4.46 -23.96
C VAL A 114 -31.50 -4.09 -23.06
N VAL A 115 -31.43 -4.75 -21.90
CA VAL A 115 -30.36 -4.61 -20.92
C VAL A 115 -29.33 -5.71 -21.15
N HIS A 116 -28.09 -5.31 -21.30
CA HIS A 116 -26.94 -6.18 -21.45
C HIS A 116 -26.01 -5.96 -20.25
N GLN A 117 -25.67 -7.03 -19.55
CA GLN A 117 -24.93 -6.95 -18.30
C GLN A 117 -23.83 -8.01 -18.28
N GLU A 118 -22.67 -7.60 -17.80
CA GLU A 118 -21.57 -8.48 -17.48
C GLU A 118 -21.13 -8.22 -16.04
N SER A 119 -20.45 -9.19 -15.42
CA SER A 119 -19.90 -9.02 -14.07
C SER A 119 -18.64 -9.84 -13.89
N MET A 120 -17.79 -9.37 -12.97
CA MET A 120 -16.56 -10.06 -12.62
C MET A 120 -16.24 -9.89 -11.14
N SER A 121 -15.59 -10.88 -10.56
CA SER A 121 -15.29 -10.91 -9.13
C SER A 121 -13.78 -10.90 -8.89
N ILE A 122 -13.29 -9.98 -8.08
CA ILE A 122 -11.87 -9.81 -7.78
C ILE A 122 -11.68 -9.78 -6.25
N PRO A 123 -10.73 -10.55 -5.69
CA PRO A 123 -10.44 -10.50 -4.27
C PRO A 123 -9.74 -9.20 -3.87
N VAL A 124 -9.97 -8.74 -2.65
CA VAL A 124 -9.32 -7.59 -2.05
C VAL A 124 -8.14 -8.05 -1.19
N TYR A 125 -7.04 -7.29 -1.29
CA TYR A 125 -5.82 -7.54 -0.56
C TYR A 125 -5.38 -6.27 0.16
N ASN A 126 -5.68 -6.19 1.46
CA ASN A 126 -5.36 -5.04 2.31
C ASN A 126 -4.74 -5.52 3.61
N LYS A 127 -3.42 -5.71 3.63
CA LYS A 127 -2.70 -6.30 4.75
C LYS A 127 -1.57 -5.43 5.24
N ALA A 128 -1.56 -5.19 6.55
CA ALA A 128 -0.49 -4.50 7.24
C ALA A 128 0.36 -5.48 8.07
N SER A 129 1.67 -5.28 8.00
CA SER A 129 2.66 -5.89 8.88
C SER A 129 3.16 -4.84 9.86
N LEU A 130 3.01 -5.10 11.16
CA LEU A 130 3.39 -4.19 12.23
C LEU A 130 4.40 -4.89 13.14
N PHE A 131 5.59 -4.33 13.23
CA PHE A 131 6.69 -4.78 14.07
C PHE A 131 7.09 -3.69 15.02
N GLY A 132 7.28 -4.06 16.28
CA GLY A 132 7.53 -3.11 17.33
C GLY A 132 8.56 -3.60 18.31
N ARG A 133 9.45 -2.71 18.73
CA ARG A 133 10.50 -3.03 19.68
C ARG A 133 10.10 -2.56 21.07
N PHE A 134 10.08 -3.50 22.01
CA PHE A 134 9.59 -3.26 23.37
C PHE A 134 10.39 -2.17 24.11
N ASP A 135 11.71 -2.08 23.93
CA ASP A 135 12.56 -1.13 24.67
C ASP A 135 12.39 0.35 24.29
N LEU A 136 11.70 0.67 23.20
CA LEU A 136 11.44 2.04 22.77
C LEU A 136 10.19 2.65 23.42
N ASP A 137 9.14 1.84 23.56
CA ASP A 137 7.84 2.27 24.09
C ASP A 137 7.68 1.95 25.59
N CYS A 138 8.53 1.07 26.12
CA CYS A 138 8.50 0.71 27.54
C CYS A 138 9.58 1.47 28.30
N GLN A 139 9.24 2.03 29.46
CA GLN A 139 10.26 2.33 30.46
C GLN A 139 10.93 0.99 30.81
N PRO A 140 12.24 0.80 30.58
CA PRO A 140 12.87 -0.47 30.87
C PRO A 140 12.63 -0.83 32.33
N LEU A 141 12.41 -2.12 32.64
CA LEU A 141 12.49 -2.61 34.01
C LEU A 141 13.88 -2.22 34.55
N PHE A 142 13.94 -1.21 35.41
CA PHE A 142 15.21 -0.78 35.99
C PHE A 142 15.29 -1.20 37.46
N TRP A 143 16.42 -1.80 37.80
CA TRP A 143 16.78 -2.13 39.17
C TRP A 143 17.10 -0.83 39.92
N LYS A 144 16.31 -0.50 40.93
CA LYS A 144 16.63 0.62 41.83
C LYS A 144 17.64 0.11 42.87
N GLU A 145 18.93 0.41 42.68
CA GLU A 145 19.98 0.05 43.65
C GLU A 145 19.64 0.51 45.08
N ALA A 146 18.99 1.66 45.20
CA ALA A 146 18.57 2.23 46.49
C ALA A 146 17.49 1.41 47.21
N THR A 147 16.65 0.65 46.49
CA THR A 147 15.53 -0.10 47.07
C THR A 147 15.67 -1.61 46.93
N GLY A 148 16.67 -2.10 46.18
CA GLY A 148 16.87 -3.52 45.93
C GLY A 148 15.64 -4.17 45.29
N GLN A 149 14.90 -3.42 44.48
CA GLN A 149 13.65 -3.87 43.86
C GLN A 149 13.64 -3.47 42.39
N TRP A 150 13.07 -4.36 41.58
CA TRP A 150 12.68 -4.07 40.22
C TRP A 150 11.50 -3.09 40.25
N SER A 151 11.67 -1.95 39.59
CA SER A 151 10.60 -0.96 39.44
C SER A 151 9.96 -1.18 38.07
N THR A 152 8.67 -1.48 38.02
CA THR A 152 7.89 -1.35 36.80
C THR A 152 7.61 0.13 36.56
N GLY A 153 8.10 0.67 35.45
CA GLY A 153 7.64 1.95 34.95
C GLY A 153 6.42 1.74 34.07
N GLY A 154 5.22 1.69 34.65
CA GLY A 154 3.96 1.63 33.90
C GLY A 154 3.45 0.23 33.55
N ASP A 155 2.15 0.17 33.23
CA ASP A 155 1.37 -1.01 32.85
C ASP A 155 1.90 -1.70 31.56
N GLU A 156 1.30 -2.83 31.16
CA GLU A 156 1.63 -3.60 29.96
C GLU A 156 1.81 -2.70 28.72
N CYS A 157 3.06 -2.40 28.36
CA CYS A 157 3.38 -1.64 27.17
C CYS A 157 3.54 -2.61 25.97
N PHE A 158 2.92 -2.27 24.84
CA PHE A 158 3.11 -3.00 23.58
C PHE A 158 4.19 -2.28 22.76
N GLY A 159 5.07 -3.02 22.07
CA GLY A 159 6.23 -2.43 21.39
C GLY A 159 5.92 -1.71 20.07
N VAL A 160 4.66 -1.65 19.64
CA VAL A 160 4.26 -0.88 18.44
C VAL A 160 3.52 0.36 18.92
N PRO A 161 3.94 1.56 18.49
CA PRO A 161 3.25 2.82 18.79
C PRO A 161 1.82 2.85 18.23
N VAL A 162 1.15 3.99 18.42
CA VAL A 162 -0.26 4.27 18.05
C VAL A 162 -0.69 3.90 16.61
N ALA A 163 0.26 3.61 15.72
CA ALA A 163 0.01 3.01 14.41
C ALA A 163 -1.00 1.86 14.46
N GLU A 164 -0.92 1.00 15.48
CA GLU A 164 -1.83 -0.14 15.62
C GLU A 164 -3.32 0.26 15.68
N ASP A 165 -3.63 1.38 16.34
CA ASP A 165 -5.01 1.82 16.56
C ASP A 165 -5.69 2.22 15.25
N TYR A 166 -4.91 2.74 14.29
CA TYR A 166 -5.41 3.08 12.96
C TYR A 166 -5.78 1.86 12.11
N PHE A 167 -5.19 0.69 12.41
CA PHE A 167 -5.45 -0.59 11.73
C PHE A 167 -6.39 -1.51 12.53
N ALA A 168 -7.03 -1.03 13.60
CA ALA A 168 -8.02 -1.79 14.36
C ALA A 168 -9.36 -1.87 13.59
N PRO A 169 -10.30 -2.78 13.96
CA PRO A 169 -11.64 -2.86 13.35
C PRO A 169 -12.49 -1.58 13.42
N TYR A 170 -12.05 -0.60 14.22
CA TYR A 170 -12.66 0.74 14.32
C TYR A 170 -11.70 1.85 13.91
N GLY A 171 -10.51 1.50 13.42
CA GLY A 171 -9.57 2.43 12.82
C GLY A 171 -10.02 2.82 11.42
N ASN A 172 -9.60 3.99 10.95
CA ASN A 172 -10.00 4.51 9.64
C ASN A 172 -9.20 3.87 8.47
N LEU A 173 -8.19 3.03 8.76
CA LEU A 173 -7.45 2.26 7.75
C LEU A 173 -7.95 0.82 7.78
N ASN A 174 -8.75 0.42 6.78
CA ASN A 174 -9.31 -0.93 6.68
C ASN A 174 -8.29 -1.97 6.17
N TYR A 175 -7.12 -2.03 6.80
CA TYR A 175 -6.09 -3.01 6.51
C TYR A 175 -6.04 -4.03 7.62
N ARG A 176 -6.13 -5.31 7.26
CA ARG A 176 -5.97 -6.39 8.20
C ARG A 176 -4.55 -6.43 8.73
N LYS A 177 -4.41 -6.41 10.05
CA LYS A 177 -3.16 -6.70 10.77
C LYS A 177 -2.76 -8.15 10.54
N HIS A 178 -1.99 -8.43 9.50
CA HIS A 178 -1.65 -9.79 9.10
C HIS A 178 -0.53 -10.38 9.95
N HIS A 179 0.60 -9.68 10.00
CA HIS A 179 1.70 -9.99 10.91
C HIS A 179 1.76 -8.90 11.95
N ARG A 180 1.48 -9.26 13.20
CA ARG A 180 1.52 -8.35 14.34
C ARG A 180 2.52 -8.90 15.35
N ASN A 181 3.70 -8.31 15.38
CA ASN A 181 4.77 -8.65 16.31
C ASN A 181 5.00 -7.46 17.25
N THR A 182 4.12 -7.35 18.24
CA THR A 182 4.17 -6.35 19.32
C THR A 182 4.70 -6.94 20.63
N MET A 183 4.89 -8.26 20.67
CA MET A 183 5.47 -8.98 21.80
C MET A 183 6.95 -9.21 21.56
N LEU A 184 7.72 -9.16 22.64
CA LEU A 184 9.15 -9.37 22.65
C LEU A 184 9.55 -10.73 22.08
N GLY A 185 10.42 -10.77 21.07
CA GLY A 185 11.05 -12.00 20.59
C GLY A 185 11.16 -12.17 19.08
N TRP A 186 10.64 -11.25 18.26
CA TRP A 186 10.65 -11.33 16.81
C TRP A 186 12.03 -11.16 16.21
N ASP A 187 12.27 -11.86 15.11
CA ASP A 187 13.55 -11.87 14.42
C ASP A 187 13.46 -11.56 12.92
N LYS A 188 14.60 -11.68 12.26
CA LYS A 188 14.73 -11.43 10.83
C LYS A 188 13.84 -12.37 10.00
N VAL A 189 13.66 -13.62 10.41
CA VAL A 189 12.83 -14.59 9.68
C VAL A 189 11.37 -14.18 9.74
N ASP A 190 10.88 -13.78 10.92
CA ASP A 190 9.52 -13.29 11.11
C ASP A 190 9.25 -12.09 10.19
N LEU A 191 10.20 -11.16 10.13
CA LEU A 191 10.11 -9.97 9.28
C LEU A 191 10.12 -10.31 7.79
N LEU A 192 10.95 -11.24 7.36
CA LEU A 192 11.01 -11.65 5.95
C LEU A 192 9.76 -12.39 5.50
N GLN A 193 9.19 -13.22 6.36
CA GLN A 193 7.88 -13.81 6.09
C GLN A 193 6.83 -12.71 5.94
N ALA A 194 6.85 -11.73 6.85
CA ALA A 194 5.88 -10.64 6.88
C ALA A 194 5.99 -9.62 5.76
N LEU A 195 7.13 -9.59 5.06
CA LEU A 195 7.31 -8.78 3.85
C LEU A 195 6.77 -9.45 2.60
N SER A 196 6.55 -10.77 2.60
CA SER A 196 6.16 -11.46 1.38
C SER A 196 4.74 -11.13 0.96
N ASP A 197 3.86 -10.78 1.89
CA ASP A 197 2.42 -10.81 1.66
C ASP A 197 1.69 -9.64 2.34
N VAL A 198 2.23 -8.43 2.15
CA VAL A 198 1.64 -7.18 2.65
C VAL A 198 1.75 -6.04 1.65
N ASN A 199 0.83 -5.09 1.80
CA ASN A 199 0.87 -3.79 1.12
C ASN A 199 1.17 -2.63 2.08
N VAL A 200 1.13 -2.82 3.41
CA VAL A 200 1.66 -1.87 4.39
C VAL A 200 2.69 -2.55 5.27
N PHE A 201 3.84 -1.89 5.47
CA PHE A 201 4.91 -2.40 6.31
C PHE A 201 5.37 -1.33 7.29
N TYR A 202 5.28 -1.62 8.58
CA TYR A 202 5.73 -0.73 9.65
C TYR A 202 6.68 -1.47 10.58
N VAL A 203 7.81 -0.85 10.87
CA VAL A 203 8.74 -1.31 11.90
C VAL A 203 9.16 -0.14 12.78
N HIS A 204 8.86 -0.25 14.08
CA HIS A 204 9.31 0.64 15.13
C HIS A 204 10.46 -0.01 15.88
N THR A 205 11.69 0.51 15.70
CA THR A 205 12.89 -0.12 16.27
C THR A 205 14.07 0.85 16.26
N HIS A 206 15.18 0.46 16.88
CA HIS A 206 16.43 1.17 16.64
C HIS A 206 16.90 0.96 15.18
N GLY A 207 17.62 1.94 14.63
CA GLY A 207 18.30 1.75 13.34
C GLY A 207 19.54 2.60 13.11
N SER A 208 20.07 2.45 11.91
CA SER A 208 21.05 3.31 11.28
C SER A 208 20.74 3.38 9.78
N GLN A 209 21.53 4.16 9.05
CA GLN A 209 21.42 4.28 7.59
C GLN A 209 21.46 2.94 6.84
N THR A 210 22.16 1.95 7.37
CA THR A 210 22.37 0.69 6.63
C THR A 210 21.64 -0.49 7.23
N HIS A 211 21.02 -0.35 8.40
CA HIS A 211 20.32 -1.46 9.06
C HIS A 211 19.38 -1.01 10.16
N PHE A 212 18.39 -1.84 10.45
CA PHE A 212 17.58 -1.74 11.67
C PHE A 212 17.62 -3.05 12.46
N TRP A 213 17.33 -2.98 13.76
CA TRP A 213 17.50 -4.13 14.67
C TRP A 213 16.18 -4.88 14.90
N THR A 214 16.31 -6.18 15.18
CA THR A 214 15.22 -7.05 15.68
C THR A 214 15.10 -6.96 17.20
N ASP A 215 13.98 -7.37 17.78
CA ASP A 215 13.79 -7.34 19.25
C ASP A 215 14.09 -8.67 19.96
N LYS A 216 14.35 -9.76 19.22
CA LYS A 216 14.66 -11.12 19.73
C LYS A 216 15.62 -11.17 20.93
N ASN A 217 16.46 -10.16 21.03
CA ASN A 217 17.54 -10.05 21.98
C ASN A 217 17.36 -8.92 23.00
N ASP A 218 16.20 -8.25 23.09
CA ASP A 218 16.04 -7.14 24.04
C ASP A 218 15.99 -7.58 25.50
N TYR A 219 15.75 -8.87 25.76
CA TYR A 219 16.04 -9.47 27.06
C TYR A 219 17.50 -9.24 27.50
N HIS A 220 18.45 -9.00 26.59
CA HIS A 220 19.87 -8.76 26.90
C HIS A 220 20.19 -7.32 27.33
N PHE A 221 19.24 -6.38 27.20
CA PHE A 221 19.34 -5.09 27.89
C PHE A 221 18.91 -5.19 29.37
N SER A 222 18.48 -6.39 29.81
CA SER A 222 18.39 -6.76 31.22
C SER A 222 19.76 -7.21 31.72
N TYR A 223 20.49 -6.31 32.37
CA TYR A 223 21.72 -6.62 33.11
C TYR A 223 21.44 -7.65 34.24
N PRO A 224 22.40 -8.55 34.64
CA PRO A 224 23.83 -8.50 34.36
C PRO A 224 24.43 -9.88 33.96
N ASN A 225 24.08 -10.44 32.80
CA ASN A 225 24.96 -11.31 31.98
C ASN A 225 24.17 -12.06 30.89
N PRO A 226 24.37 -11.75 29.60
CA PRO A 226 23.81 -12.55 28.53
C PRO A 226 24.56 -13.90 28.40
N PRO A 227 23.86 -15.05 28.27
CA PRO A 227 24.50 -16.27 27.78
C PRO A 227 24.98 -16.06 26.32
N ALA A 228 26.08 -16.69 25.94
CA ALA A 228 26.61 -16.61 24.58
C ALA A 228 25.66 -17.31 23.59
N ILE A 229 25.01 -16.56 22.70
CA ILE A 229 24.14 -17.11 21.64
C ILE A 229 24.69 -16.73 20.26
N SER A 230 24.46 -17.61 19.28
CA SER A 230 24.95 -17.54 17.90
C SER A 230 24.63 -16.20 17.21
N PRO A 231 25.63 -15.50 16.64
CA PRO A 231 25.48 -14.18 15.98
C PRO A 231 24.60 -14.15 14.71
N GLU A 232 24.19 -15.30 14.18
CA GLU A 232 23.77 -15.42 12.79
C GLU A 232 22.32 -14.97 12.49
N ASN A 233 21.45 -14.93 13.51
CA ASN A 233 20.01 -14.66 13.32
C ASN A 233 19.49 -13.38 14.00
N ALA A 234 20.32 -12.67 14.78
CA ALA A 234 19.80 -11.93 15.94
C ALA A 234 20.16 -10.44 16.04
N PHE A 235 20.65 -9.79 14.98
CA PHE A 235 21.16 -8.43 15.14
C PHE A 235 20.62 -7.40 14.16
N ALA A 236 20.79 -7.56 12.85
CA ALA A 236 20.53 -6.43 11.95
C ALA A 236 19.91 -6.90 10.62
N VAL A 237 18.86 -6.21 10.20
CA VAL A 237 18.37 -6.26 8.83
C VAL A 237 19.14 -5.22 8.03
N THR A 238 20.21 -5.64 7.34
CA THR A 238 21.11 -4.75 6.62
C THR A 238 20.76 -4.58 5.15
N VAL A 239 20.97 -3.38 4.61
CA VAL A 239 20.99 -3.07 3.18
C VAL A 239 22.41 -2.65 2.79
N PRO A 240 23.19 -3.50 2.08
CA PRO A 240 24.52 -3.11 1.62
C PRO A 240 24.52 -1.92 0.65
N LEU A 241 25.51 -1.03 0.83
CA LEU A 241 25.80 0.11 -0.06
C LEU A 241 26.33 -0.31 -1.46
N ASN A 242 26.62 -1.60 -1.68
CA ASN A 242 27.15 -2.13 -2.93
C ASN A 242 26.37 -3.38 -3.39
N TYR A 243 25.80 -3.32 -4.60
CA TYR A 243 24.90 -4.30 -5.23
C TYR A 243 25.43 -5.76 -5.33
N GLN A 244 26.71 -6.00 -5.05
CA GLN A 244 27.39 -7.29 -5.30
C GLN A 244 27.58 -8.19 -4.07
N GLN A 245 27.16 -7.79 -2.87
CA GLN A 245 27.17 -8.69 -1.72
C GLN A 245 25.82 -9.40 -1.59
N THR A 246 25.87 -10.72 -1.67
CA THR A 246 24.76 -11.70 -1.68
C THR A 246 23.96 -11.80 -0.36
N GLY A 247 23.89 -10.72 0.43
CA GLY A 247 23.28 -10.69 1.77
C GLY A 247 21.92 -10.00 1.88
N PHE A 248 21.41 -9.37 0.82
CA PHE A 248 20.10 -8.71 0.83
C PHE A 248 19.00 -9.76 0.99
N THR A 249 18.22 -9.72 2.07
CA THR A 249 17.04 -10.58 2.18
C THR A 249 15.74 -9.85 1.81
N LEU A 250 15.66 -8.52 2.01
CA LEU A 250 14.44 -7.75 1.73
C LEU A 250 14.04 -7.80 0.24
N LYS A 251 14.94 -7.35 -0.65
CA LYS A 251 14.67 -7.28 -2.09
C LYS A 251 14.44 -8.67 -2.71
N PRO A 252 15.28 -9.70 -2.46
CA PRO A 252 14.99 -11.04 -2.96
C PRO A 252 13.69 -11.63 -2.44
N THR A 253 13.31 -11.36 -1.19
CA THR A 253 11.98 -11.75 -0.66
C THR A 253 10.86 -11.06 -1.46
N ARG A 254 10.97 -9.76 -1.72
CA ARG A 254 9.97 -9.03 -2.53
C ARG A 254 9.95 -9.52 -3.99
N ILE A 255 11.10 -9.86 -4.58
CA ILE A 255 11.17 -10.47 -5.91
C ILE A 255 10.46 -11.82 -5.94
N ALA A 256 10.74 -12.68 -4.97
CA ALA A 256 10.10 -13.99 -4.87
C ALA A 256 8.58 -13.87 -4.63
N ALA A 257 8.17 -12.93 -3.79
CA ALA A 257 6.77 -12.62 -3.51
C ALA A 257 6.02 -12.06 -4.72
N ASN A 258 6.66 -11.22 -5.54
CA ASN A 258 6.03 -10.69 -6.74
C ASN A 258 5.86 -11.77 -7.83
N GLY A 259 6.85 -12.64 -7.99
CA GLY A 259 6.90 -13.57 -9.12
C GLY A 259 7.14 -12.86 -10.45
N THR A 260 6.49 -13.33 -11.52
CA THR A 260 6.59 -12.75 -12.87
C THR A 260 5.43 -11.80 -13.16
N GLY A 261 5.61 -10.90 -14.12
CA GLY A 261 4.60 -9.89 -14.46
C GLY A 261 4.63 -8.66 -13.54
N LEU A 262 3.70 -7.74 -13.79
CA LEU A 262 3.56 -6.51 -13.02
C LEU A 262 2.26 -6.55 -12.21
N PRO A 263 2.27 -6.17 -10.92
CA PRO A 263 1.05 -5.92 -10.16
C PRO A 263 0.02 -5.07 -10.90
N PRO A 264 -1.29 -5.39 -10.86
CA PRO A 264 -1.93 -6.51 -10.17
C PRO A 264 -2.05 -7.82 -10.98
N PHE A 265 -1.31 -7.95 -12.08
CA PHE A 265 -1.32 -9.12 -12.97
C PHE A 265 -0.12 -10.04 -12.73
N ASN A 266 0.59 -9.84 -11.63
CA ASN A 266 1.75 -10.65 -11.28
C ASN A 266 1.34 -12.06 -10.88
N SER A 267 2.18 -13.04 -11.19
CA SER A 267 1.87 -14.47 -11.13
C SER A 267 1.50 -14.99 -9.74
N THR A 268 1.85 -14.27 -8.69
CA THR A 268 1.53 -14.63 -7.30
C THR A 268 0.24 -13.98 -6.79
N GLY A 269 -0.29 -12.97 -7.49
CA GLY A 269 -1.45 -12.23 -7.03
C GLY A 269 -1.23 -11.42 -5.75
N LEU A 270 0.02 -11.03 -5.46
CA LEU A 270 0.37 -10.25 -4.26
C LEU A 270 0.66 -8.78 -4.61
N PRO A 271 0.16 -7.81 -3.83
CA PRO A 271 0.40 -6.38 -4.07
C PRO A 271 1.84 -5.93 -3.79
N PRO A 272 2.26 -4.82 -4.43
CA PRO A 272 3.42 -4.08 -3.99
C PRO A 272 3.16 -3.45 -2.61
N ILE A 273 4.23 -3.00 -1.95
CA ILE A 273 4.08 -2.21 -0.73
C ILE A 273 3.65 -0.79 -1.11
N ASN A 274 2.44 -0.41 -0.69
CA ASN A 274 1.93 0.95 -0.76
C ASN A 274 2.74 1.88 0.15
N VAL A 275 2.82 1.57 1.45
CA VAL A 275 3.60 2.38 2.41
C VAL A 275 4.47 1.47 3.26
N ALA A 276 5.78 1.74 3.22
CA ALA A 276 6.73 1.27 4.22
C ALA A 276 7.10 2.41 5.16
N PHE A 277 7.00 2.24 6.46
CA PHE A 277 7.55 3.19 7.43
C PHE A 277 8.59 2.47 8.30
N LEU A 278 9.85 2.85 8.10
CA LEU A 278 10.97 2.52 8.95
C LEU A 278 11.12 3.58 10.03
N ASP A 279 10.39 3.38 11.13
CA ASP A 279 10.52 4.18 12.35
C ASP A 279 11.75 3.70 13.13
N ALA A 280 12.90 4.03 12.54
CA ALA A 280 14.22 3.67 13.02
C ALA A 280 15.24 4.79 12.74
N CYS A 281 16.16 5.00 13.68
CA CYS A 281 17.15 6.08 13.60
C CYS A 281 17.92 6.06 12.27
N ASN A 282 17.97 7.20 11.58
CA ASN A 282 18.72 7.39 10.33
C ASN A 282 18.33 6.42 9.17
N ALA A 283 17.25 5.65 9.28
CA ALA A 283 16.85 4.69 8.25
C ALA A 283 16.41 5.36 6.94
N GLY A 284 15.97 6.62 7.00
CA GLY A 284 15.58 7.39 5.83
C GLY A 284 16.73 8.13 5.14
N THR A 285 17.97 8.11 5.68
CA THR A 285 19.07 8.94 5.18
C THR A 285 19.39 8.73 3.71
N ASP A 286 19.23 7.51 3.18
CA ASP A 286 19.34 7.22 1.76
C ASP A 286 18.19 6.31 1.29
N ASN A 287 18.17 5.99 -0.01
CA ASN A 287 17.10 5.22 -0.64
C ASN A 287 17.31 3.70 -0.63
N SER A 288 18.30 3.18 0.11
CA SER A 288 18.67 1.77 0.05
C SER A 288 17.51 0.86 0.49
N PHE A 289 16.79 1.24 1.55
CA PHE A 289 15.60 0.52 1.99
C PHE A 289 14.45 0.61 0.98
N ALA A 290 14.19 1.80 0.43
CA ALA A 290 13.18 2.00 -0.59
C ALA A 290 13.41 1.11 -1.83
N GLU A 291 14.64 0.99 -2.30
CA GLU A 291 15.00 0.12 -3.44
C GLU A 291 14.70 -1.37 -3.21
N ALA A 292 14.60 -1.77 -1.93
CA ALA A 292 14.32 -3.14 -1.54
C ALA A 292 12.85 -3.37 -1.20
N LEU A 293 12.25 -2.50 -0.38
CA LEU A 293 10.89 -2.63 0.14
C LEU A 293 9.84 -2.32 -0.92
N LEU A 294 10.09 -1.29 -1.74
CA LEU A 294 9.14 -0.89 -2.77
C LEU A 294 9.22 -1.77 -4.01
N TYR A 295 9.86 -2.94 -3.97
CA TYR A 295 9.85 -3.84 -5.12
C TYR A 295 8.49 -4.58 -5.25
N PRO A 296 7.93 -4.69 -6.46
CA PRO A 296 8.37 -4.02 -7.69
C PRO A 296 8.07 -2.52 -7.59
N GLY A 297 9.06 -1.70 -7.93
CA GLY A 297 8.99 -0.24 -7.82
C GLY A 297 8.07 0.39 -8.83
N GLY A 298 6.99 -0.28 -9.22
CA GLY A 298 5.96 0.16 -10.14
C GLY A 298 4.95 -0.96 -10.39
N ASN A 299 4.00 -0.68 -11.26
CA ASN A 299 2.84 -1.53 -11.48
C ASN A 299 2.49 -1.55 -12.99
N TYR A 300 1.52 -2.38 -13.34
CA TYR A 300 1.07 -2.55 -14.72
C TYR A 300 0.47 -1.26 -15.28
N TYR A 301 -0.20 -0.46 -14.45
CA TYR A 301 -0.84 0.78 -14.88
C TYR A 301 0.16 1.83 -15.37
N THR A 302 1.37 1.84 -14.84
CA THR A 302 2.45 2.73 -15.29
C THR A 302 3.30 2.09 -16.39
N GLY A 303 3.30 0.75 -16.49
CA GLY A 303 4.07 0.00 -17.49
C GLY A 303 5.59 -0.08 -17.20
N TYR A 304 6.03 0.36 -16.01
CA TYR A 304 7.44 0.40 -15.63
C TYR A 304 7.68 -0.24 -14.26
N LEU A 305 8.77 -1.01 -14.12
CA LEU A 305 9.17 -1.67 -12.86
C LEU A 305 9.82 -0.73 -11.82
N TRP A 306 10.10 0.52 -12.20
CA TRP A 306 10.92 1.47 -11.44
C TRP A 306 10.25 2.84 -11.31
N PHE A 307 8.95 2.92 -11.56
CA PHE A 307 8.14 4.09 -11.26
C PHE A 307 7.14 3.79 -10.12
N PRO A 308 7.47 4.13 -8.85
CA PRO A 308 6.75 3.68 -7.65
C PRO A 308 5.45 4.46 -7.44
N GLU A 309 4.54 4.44 -8.41
CA GLU A 309 3.24 5.10 -8.33
C GLU A 309 2.41 4.54 -7.18
N ASN A 310 1.95 5.45 -6.31
CA ASN A 310 1.27 5.13 -5.06
C ASN A 310 2.10 4.19 -4.15
N GLN A 311 3.43 4.27 -4.20
CA GLN A 311 4.32 3.54 -3.32
C GLN A 311 5.34 4.48 -2.67
N ALA A 312 5.48 4.40 -1.36
CA ALA A 312 6.43 5.22 -0.62
C ALA A 312 7.09 4.45 0.53
N GLU A 313 8.37 4.71 0.73
CA GLU A 313 9.09 4.38 1.96
C GLU A 313 9.36 5.67 2.73
N VAL A 314 9.12 5.63 4.03
CA VAL A 314 9.34 6.75 4.95
C VAL A 314 10.28 6.30 6.04
N GLY A 315 11.26 7.14 6.35
CA GLY A 315 12.20 6.88 7.43
C GLY A 315 12.78 8.16 8.00
N TYR A 316 13.22 8.09 9.26
CA TYR A 316 13.90 9.22 9.91
C TYR A 316 15.29 9.43 9.31
N ALA A 317 15.62 10.68 8.95
CA ALA A 317 16.97 11.09 8.55
C ALA A 317 17.83 11.52 9.76
N ILE A 318 17.27 11.42 10.97
CA ILE A 318 17.92 11.76 12.23
C ILE A 318 17.97 10.55 13.17
N SER A 319 18.81 10.67 14.19
CA SER A 319 18.76 9.77 15.36
C SER A 319 17.70 10.26 16.34
N PHE A 320 16.45 9.86 16.16
CA PHE A 320 15.32 10.39 16.94
C PHE A 320 15.41 10.08 18.44
N GLN A 321 14.64 10.82 19.23
CA GLN A 321 14.44 10.56 20.66
C GLN A 321 13.18 9.69 20.83
N ALA A 322 13.34 8.45 21.30
CA ALA A 322 12.27 7.44 21.35
C ALA A 322 10.98 7.94 22.01
N GLY A 323 11.09 8.59 23.18
CA GLY A 323 9.93 9.16 23.89
C GLY A 323 9.27 10.36 23.21
N GLN A 324 9.64 10.72 21.97
CA GLN A 324 9.08 11.83 21.19
C GLN A 324 8.52 11.37 19.84
N THR A 325 8.66 10.08 19.47
CA THR A 325 8.14 9.55 18.21
C THR A 325 6.66 9.16 18.28
N ALA A 326 6.10 8.95 19.48
CA ALA A 326 4.68 8.64 19.65
C ALA A 326 3.77 9.71 19.01
N ASP A 327 3.97 10.99 19.33
CA ASP A 327 3.20 12.10 18.74
C ASP A 327 3.44 12.23 17.22
N CYS A 328 4.65 11.89 16.75
CA CYS A 328 4.94 11.86 15.32
C CYS A 328 4.18 10.75 14.60
N ASN A 329 4.13 9.57 15.20
CA ASN A 329 3.43 8.42 14.67
C ASN A 329 1.92 8.66 14.68
N GLU A 330 1.40 9.30 15.73
CA GLU A 330 0.00 9.73 15.79
C GLU A 330 -0.33 10.68 14.64
N ALA A 331 0.48 11.74 14.49
CA ALA A 331 0.29 12.69 13.40
C ALA A 331 0.45 12.04 12.03
N PHE A 332 1.42 11.13 11.84
CA PHE A 332 1.67 10.47 10.57
C PHE A 332 0.52 9.54 10.18
N TRP A 333 0.22 8.54 11.01
CA TRP A 333 -0.78 7.53 10.72
C TRP A 333 -2.20 8.11 10.71
N GLY A 334 -2.52 9.03 11.63
CA GLY A 334 -3.81 9.73 11.61
C GLY A 334 -4.02 10.55 10.36
N THR A 335 -2.98 11.18 9.84
CA THR A 335 -3.07 11.93 8.58
C THR A 335 -3.28 11.02 7.37
N LEU A 336 -2.64 9.86 7.33
CA LEU A 336 -2.92 8.85 6.30
C LEU A 336 -4.32 8.26 6.41
N ALA A 337 -4.82 8.08 7.63
CA ALA A 337 -6.16 7.59 7.93
C ALA A 337 -7.25 8.61 7.56
N ASP A 338 -6.92 9.91 7.67
CA ASP A 338 -7.71 11.02 7.12
C ASP A 338 -7.63 11.12 5.58
N GLY A 339 -6.93 10.17 4.96
CA GLY A 339 -6.80 10.04 3.52
C GLY A 339 -5.89 11.06 2.87
N PHE A 340 -5.03 11.75 3.62
CA PHE A 340 -4.00 12.64 3.06
C PHE A 340 -2.82 11.85 2.47
N THR A 341 -1.93 12.55 1.76
CA THR A 341 -0.74 11.93 1.18
C THR A 341 0.34 11.68 2.22
N VAL A 342 1.27 10.77 1.91
CA VAL A 342 2.49 10.54 2.69
C VAL A 342 3.31 11.82 2.88
N HIS A 343 3.35 12.72 1.89
CA HIS A 343 4.00 14.02 2.04
C HIS A 343 3.39 14.85 3.17
N GLU A 344 2.06 14.98 3.20
CA GLU A 344 1.34 15.73 4.25
C GLU A 344 1.50 15.06 5.62
N ALA A 345 1.43 13.72 5.66
CA ALA A 345 1.67 12.95 6.88
C ALA A 345 3.07 13.22 7.47
N ARG A 346 4.10 13.27 6.63
CA ARG A 346 5.46 13.66 7.04
C ARG A 346 5.49 15.08 7.61
N LEU A 347 4.86 16.05 6.94
CA LEU A 347 4.88 17.45 7.41
C LEU A 347 4.28 17.58 8.81
N ARG A 348 3.15 16.91 9.05
CA ARG A 348 2.50 16.92 10.37
C ARG A 348 3.29 16.15 11.42
N ALA A 349 3.94 15.05 11.05
CA ALA A 349 4.87 14.35 11.93
C ALA A 349 6.06 15.23 12.33
N TYR A 350 6.62 16.02 11.39
CA TYR A 350 7.66 17.01 11.71
C TYR A 350 7.17 18.06 12.68
N ASP A 351 5.95 18.58 12.50
CA ASP A 351 5.37 19.59 13.37
C ASP A 351 5.15 19.06 14.79
N ALA A 352 4.72 17.80 14.92
CA ALA A 352 4.53 17.10 16.18
C ALA A 352 5.84 16.77 16.93
N TYR A 353 6.98 16.67 16.23
CA TYR A 353 8.24 16.32 16.88
C TYR A 353 8.76 17.46 17.78
N SER A 354 8.93 17.16 19.07
CA SER A 354 9.49 18.10 20.06
C SER A 354 10.89 17.73 20.57
N GLY A 355 11.55 16.76 19.93
CA GLY A 355 12.89 16.32 20.32
C GLY A 355 13.94 17.42 20.16
N SER A 356 14.93 17.46 21.06
CA SER A 356 15.95 18.53 21.09
C SER A 356 16.89 18.53 19.88
N ASN A 357 16.90 17.44 19.11
CA ASN A 357 17.65 17.28 17.87
C ASN A 357 16.78 17.51 16.62
N ARG A 358 15.59 18.10 16.76
CA ARG A 358 14.75 18.49 15.64
C ARG A 358 15.54 19.41 14.69
N PRO A 359 15.68 19.07 13.41
CA PRO A 359 16.34 19.93 12.45
C PRO A 359 15.45 21.11 12.05
N ALA A 360 16.06 22.13 11.43
CA ALA A 360 15.37 23.36 11.04
C ALA A 360 14.32 23.15 9.92
N ASN A 361 14.49 22.11 9.09
CA ASN A 361 13.58 21.80 7.99
C ASN A 361 13.06 20.37 8.10
N TYR A 362 11.81 20.15 7.68
CA TYR A 362 11.22 18.81 7.61
C TYR A 362 11.97 17.87 6.67
N THR A 363 12.64 18.41 5.65
CA THR A 363 13.43 17.61 4.70
C THR A 363 14.64 16.96 5.35
N ASP A 364 15.15 17.52 6.45
CA ASP A 364 16.29 16.95 7.17
C ASP A 364 15.82 16.03 8.32
N PHE A 365 14.50 15.92 8.56
CA PHE A 365 13.90 15.16 9.66
C PHE A 365 13.47 13.75 9.25
N MET A 366 12.63 13.67 8.22
CA MET A 366 12.09 12.44 7.66
C MET A 366 12.15 12.52 6.14
N HIS A 367 12.63 11.46 5.51
CA HIS A 367 12.61 11.35 4.05
C HIS A 367 11.43 10.51 3.59
N VAL A 368 10.93 10.85 2.41
CA VAL A 368 9.97 10.05 1.67
C VAL A 368 10.68 9.65 0.38
N TRP A 369 10.86 8.36 0.18
CA TRP A 369 11.42 7.77 -1.03
C TRP A 369 10.29 7.12 -1.82
N GLY A 370 10.26 7.38 -3.13
CA GLY A 370 9.16 6.96 -4.00
C GLY A 370 8.18 8.09 -4.28
N ASP A 371 6.89 7.81 -4.25
CA ASP A 371 5.83 8.75 -4.59
C ASP A 371 5.29 9.50 -3.37
N PHE A 372 5.54 10.81 -3.34
CA PHE A 372 5.07 11.74 -2.31
C PHE A 372 3.54 11.81 -2.20
N TYR A 373 2.81 11.45 -3.26
CA TYR A 373 1.35 11.50 -3.31
C TYR A 373 0.68 10.20 -2.91
N THR A 374 1.46 9.21 -2.47
CA THR A 374 0.94 7.93 -1.98
C THR A 374 -0.10 8.13 -0.88
N ARG A 375 -1.16 7.32 -0.90
CA ARG A 375 -2.25 7.31 0.09
C ARG A 375 -2.54 5.89 0.57
N LEU A 376 -3.02 5.76 1.81
CA LEU A 376 -3.58 4.51 2.35
C LEU A 376 -5.10 4.52 2.46
N SER A 377 -5.70 5.71 2.42
CA SER A 377 -7.14 5.90 2.40
C SER A 377 -7.46 7.03 1.40
N GLY A 378 -8.56 6.88 0.68
CA GLY A 378 -8.98 7.79 -0.37
C GLY A 378 -8.26 7.51 -1.68
N VAL A 379 -8.93 7.82 -2.80
CA VAL A 379 -8.38 7.53 -4.15
C VAL A 379 -7.06 8.24 -4.36
N TYR A 380 -6.08 7.50 -4.86
CA TYR A 380 -4.83 8.06 -5.36
C TYR A 380 -5.09 8.92 -6.61
N THR A 381 -4.70 10.20 -6.55
CA THR A 381 -4.90 11.16 -7.65
C THR A 381 -3.61 11.65 -8.30
N GLY A 382 -2.44 11.23 -7.79
CA GLY A 382 -1.15 11.81 -8.16
C GLY A 382 -1.00 13.29 -7.79
N SER A 383 -1.74 13.75 -6.77
CA SER A 383 -1.71 15.14 -6.33
C SER A 383 -1.94 15.28 -4.82
N VAL A 384 -1.52 16.41 -4.26
CA VAL A 384 -1.75 16.76 -2.84
C VAL A 384 -3.23 16.98 -2.51
N TYR A 385 -4.03 17.40 -3.49
CA TYR A 385 -5.44 17.70 -3.26
C TYR A 385 -6.17 16.43 -2.83
N PRO A 386 -6.76 16.41 -1.61
CA PRO A 386 -7.48 15.24 -1.14
C PRO A 386 -8.65 14.99 -2.07
N SER A 387 -8.87 13.73 -2.44
CA SER A 387 -10.21 13.32 -2.82
C SER A 387 -11.08 13.51 -1.57
N PRO A 388 -12.29 14.09 -1.67
CA PRO A 388 -13.21 14.04 -0.53
C PRO A 388 -13.30 12.59 -0.06
N GLN A 389 -13.15 12.35 1.25
CA GLN A 389 -13.20 10.98 1.82
C GLN A 389 -14.52 10.28 1.48
N THR A 390 -15.58 11.01 1.13
CA THR A 390 -16.85 10.43 0.67
C THR A 390 -16.84 9.98 -0.80
N THR A 391 -15.80 10.34 -1.56
CA THR A 391 -15.62 10.00 -2.97
C THR A 391 -14.38 9.12 -3.11
N TRP A 392 -14.60 7.83 -2.88
CA TRP A 392 -13.62 6.75 -3.10
C TRP A 392 -13.47 6.39 -4.58
N TRP A 393 -13.91 7.24 -5.50
CA TRP A 393 -13.93 6.98 -6.95
C TRP A 393 -13.48 8.22 -7.72
N ARG A 394 -12.70 8.03 -8.79
CA ARG A 394 -12.33 9.08 -9.76
C ARG A 394 -12.57 8.61 -11.19
N PHE A 395 -13.27 9.43 -11.97
CA PHE A 395 -13.41 9.28 -13.42
C PHE A 395 -12.21 9.90 -14.13
N GLU A 396 -11.63 9.16 -15.08
CA GLU A 396 -10.56 9.64 -15.97
C GLU A 396 -10.99 9.70 -17.43
#